data_AF-A0A535RZ62-F1
#
_entry.id   AF-A0A535RZ62-F1
#
_cell.length_a   1.000
_cell.length_b   1.000
_cell.length_c   1.000
_cell.angle_alpha   90.00
_cell.angle_beta   90.00
_cell.angle_gamma   90.00
#
_symmetry.space_group_name_H-M   'P 1'
#
loop_
_entity.id
_entity.type
_entity.pdbx_description
1 polymer ?
#
loop_
_entity_poly.entity_id
_entity_poly.type
_entity_poly.pdbx_seq_one_letter_code
_entity_poly.pdbx_strand_id
1 'polypeptide(L)'
;MSELVHRIDEGWGTFRAAVTARRGGLDQRTPAGWRYRDLIAHVLGSEGETARRLAIFRIDGVQLEPFFAADELSAESVARYSRLSVGGLLDELDRTHQALLGEVRGLSEAQLRQNRSWAEAVVARATFRHYAEHAGEWSSAGSAG
;
A
#
# COMPACT_ATOMS: atom_id res chain seq x y z
N MET A 1 17.61 12.78 0.11
CA MET A 1 16.41 11.93 0.23
C MET A 1 15.49 12.59 1.24
N SER A 2 14.18 12.71 0.98
CA SER A 2 13.26 13.36 1.93
C SER A 2 12.91 12.42 3.09
N GLU A 3 12.60 12.98 4.27
CA GLU A 3 12.11 12.23 5.44
C GLU A 3 10.92 11.33 5.11
N LEU A 4 10.02 11.81 4.23
CA LEU A 4 8.87 11.04 3.79
C LEU A 4 9.29 9.76 3.06
N VAL A 5 10.28 9.82 2.18
CA VAL A 5 10.78 8.63 1.46
C VAL A 5 11.41 7.63 2.42
N HIS A 6 12.18 8.10 3.41
CA HIS A 6 12.75 7.21 4.43
C HIS A 6 11.68 6.42 5.18
N ARG A 7 10.60 7.08 5.61
CA ARG A 7 9.49 6.43 6.33
C ARG A 7 8.73 5.42 5.46
N ILE A 8 8.58 5.70 4.16
CA ILE A 8 8.01 4.74 3.20
C ILE A 8 8.91 3.50 3.11
N ASP A 9 10.21 3.68 2.88
CA ASP A 9 11.17 2.58 2.70
C ASP A 9 11.25 1.70 3.96
N GLU A 10 11.29 2.29 5.16
CA GLU A 10 11.30 1.54 6.43
C GLU A 10 10.01 0.74 6.67
N GLY A 11 8.86 1.39 6.47
CA GLY A 11 7.56 0.75 6.60
C GLY A 11 7.39 -0.40 5.60
N TRP A 12 7.80 -0.16 4.36
CA TRP A 12 7.78 -1.15 3.29
C TRP A 12 8.64 -2.36 3.60
N GLY A 13 9.89 -2.15 4.04
CA GLY A 13 10.79 -3.25 4.38
C GLY A 13 10.20 -4.19 5.43
N THR A 14 9.59 -3.62 6.46
CA THR A 14 8.91 -4.38 7.53
C THR A 14 7.70 -5.16 7.00
N PHE A 15 6.82 -4.48 6.27
CA PHE A 15 5.62 -5.09 5.68
C PHE A 15 5.96 -6.20 4.69
N ARG A 16 6.88 -5.93 3.75
CA ARG A 16 7.25 -6.86 2.70
C ARG A 16 7.97 -8.10 3.24
N ALA A 17 8.74 -7.96 4.32
CA ALA A 17 9.31 -9.10 5.04
C ALA A 17 8.22 -9.99 5.65
N ALA A 18 7.21 -9.39 6.28
CA ALA A 18 6.08 -10.12 6.87
C ALA A 18 5.25 -10.87 5.81
N VAL A 19 5.00 -10.24 4.66
CA VAL A 19 4.38 -10.87 3.48
C VAL A 19 5.23 -12.05 2.97
N THR A 20 6.54 -11.87 2.88
CA THR A 20 7.48 -12.92 2.41
C THR A 20 7.46 -14.14 3.32
N ALA A 21 7.50 -13.93 4.63
CA ALA A 21 7.44 -15.01 5.62
C ALA A 21 6.16 -15.86 5.49
N ARG A 22 5.09 -15.32 4.89
CA ARG A 22 3.80 -15.98 4.67
C ARG A 22 3.54 -16.42 3.26
N ARG A 23 4.52 -16.34 2.36
CA ARG A 23 4.35 -16.67 0.93
C ARG A 23 3.64 -18.01 0.68
N GLY A 24 3.91 -19.03 1.51
CA GLY A 24 3.30 -20.36 1.40
C GLY A 24 1.86 -20.49 1.94
N GLY A 25 1.32 -19.46 2.60
CA GLY A 25 0.05 -19.50 3.32
C GLY A 25 -0.91 -18.36 2.99
N LEU A 26 -0.78 -17.70 1.83
CA LEU A 26 -1.57 -16.50 1.52
C LEU A 26 -3.08 -16.75 1.37
N ASP A 27 -3.51 -17.98 1.16
CA ASP A 27 -4.93 -18.36 1.14
C ASP A 27 -5.52 -18.59 2.55
N GLN A 28 -4.67 -18.64 3.59
CA GLN A 28 -5.12 -18.76 4.98
C GLN A 28 -5.71 -17.44 5.47
N ARG A 29 -6.46 -17.53 6.58
CA ARG A 29 -7.05 -16.36 7.21
C ARG A 29 -6.10 -15.69 8.21
N THR A 30 -6.16 -14.37 8.25
CA THR A 30 -5.58 -13.53 9.29
C THR A 30 -6.37 -13.67 10.60
N PRO A 31 -5.84 -13.21 11.74
CA PRO A 31 -6.57 -13.17 13.01
C PRO A 31 -7.95 -12.49 12.95
N ALA A 32 -8.11 -11.42 12.17
CA ALA A 32 -9.41 -10.77 11.98
C ALA A 32 -10.29 -11.44 10.90
N GLY A 33 -9.84 -12.55 10.31
CA GLY A 33 -10.64 -13.39 9.41
C GLY A 33 -10.55 -13.04 7.92
N TRP A 34 -9.73 -12.07 7.52
CA TRP A 34 -9.43 -11.79 6.10
C TRP A 34 -8.57 -12.90 5.52
N ARG A 35 -8.57 -13.16 4.20
CA ARG A 35 -7.45 -13.94 3.63
C ARG A 35 -6.22 -13.04 3.53
N TYR A 36 -5.03 -13.57 3.78
CA TYR A 36 -3.79 -12.79 3.63
C TYR A 36 -3.64 -12.20 2.21
N ARG A 37 -4.04 -12.94 1.17
CA ARG A 37 -4.06 -12.43 -0.21
C ARG A 37 -5.04 -11.27 -0.42
N ASP A 38 -6.17 -11.27 0.30
CA ASP A 38 -7.16 -10.19 0.20
C ASP A 38 -6.65 -8.94 0.91
N LEU A 39 -5.89 -9.12 2.01
CA LEU A 39 -5.18 -8.03 2.68
C LEU A 39 -4.09 -7.41 1.78
N ILE A 40 -3.35 -8.24 1.02
CA ILE A 40 -2.40 -7.72 0.01
C ILE A 40 -3.14 -6.96 -1.09
N ALA A 41 -4.25 -7.49 -1.59
CA ALA A 41 -5.07 -6.81 -2.59
C ALA A 41 -5.63 -5.47 -2.07
N HIS A 42 -6.00 -5.41 -0.79
CA HIS A 42 -6.43 -4.18 -0.13
C HIS A 42 -5.32 -3.11 -0.11
N VAL A 43 -4.10 -3.48 0.26
CA VAL A 43 -2.92 -2.58 0.23
C VAL A 43 -2.62 -2.12 -1.21
N LEU A 44 -2.64 -3.06 -2.17
CA LEU A 44 -2.47 -2.78 -3.59
C LEU A 44 -3.44 -1.70 -4.10
N GLY A 45 -4.70 -1.79 -3.70
CA GLY A 45 -5.72 -0.79 -4.04
C GLY A 45 -5.36 0.61 -3.53
N SER A 46 -5.04 0.71 -2.24
CA SER A 46 -4.68 1.98 -1.59
C SER A 46 -3.43 2.62 -2.18
N GLU A 47 -2.40 1.83 -2.44
CA GLU A 47 -1.16 2.34 -3.06
C GLU A 47 -1.38 2.74 -4.52
N GLY A 48 -2.09 1.92 -5.30
CA GLY A 48 -2.36 2.21 -6.71
C GLY A 48 -3.18 3.49 -6.89
N GLU A 49 -4.23 3.67 -6.08
CA GLU A 49 -5.03 4.89 -6.12
C GLU A 49 -4.22 6.12 -5.66
N THR A 50 -3.36 5.96 -4.65
CA THR A 50 -2.46 7.04 -4.22
C THR A 50 -1.43 7.40 -5.28
N ALA A 51 -0.83 6.41 -5.94
CA ALA A 51 0.10 6.64 -7.05
C ALA A 51 -0.56 7.42 -8.19
N ARG A 52 -1.79 7.03 -8.57
CA ARG A 52 -2.59 7.75 -9.58
C ARG A 52 -2.83 9.22 -9.18
N ARG A 53 -3.24 9.46 -7.94
CA ARG A 53 -3.48 10.82 -7.41
C ARG A 53 -2.21 11.65 -7.39
N LEU A 54 -1.08 11.07 -6.99
CA LEU A 54 0.21 11.74 -6.98
C LEU A 54 0.70 12.06 -8.39
N ALA A 55 0.50 11.17 -9.37
CA ALA A 55 0.87 11.41 -10.76
C ALA A 55 0.14 12.64 -11.33
N ILE A 56 -1.17 12.74 -11.10
CA ILE A 56 -1.98 13.89 -11.51
C ILE A 56 -1.55 15.16 -10.78
N PHE A 57 -1.36 15.07 -9.46
CA PHE A 57 -0.87 16.21 -8.69
C PHE A 57 0.51 16.69 -9.16
N ARG A 58 1.41 15.77 -9.52
CA ARG A 58 2.76 16.10 -10.00
C ARG A 58 2.72 16.88 -11.31
N ILE A 59 1.83 16.50 -12.23
CA ILE A 59 1.73 17.08 -13.58
C ILE A 59 0.88 18.35 -13.57
N ASP A 60 -0.31 18.29 -12.98
CA ASP A 60 -1.33 19.34 -13.09
C ASP A 60 -1.45 20.21 -11.84
N GLY A 61 -0.79 19.84 -10.73
CA GLY A 61 -0.94 20.51 -9.44
C GLY A 61 -2.28 20.26 -8.74
N VAL A 62 -3.13 19.39 -9.31
CA VAL A 62 -4.48 19.12 -8.82
C VAL A 62 -4.46 18.05 -7.74
N GLN A 63 -5.00 18.38 -6.57
CA GLN A 63 -5.25 17.42 -5.50
C GLN A 63 -6.59 16.74 -5.73
N LEU A 64 -6.56 15.46 -6.11
CA LEU A 64 -7.78 14.68 -6.26
C LEU A 64 -8.18 13.98 -4.97
N GLU A 65 -9.48 13.90 -4.75
CA GLU A 65 -10.07 12.97 -3.80
C GLU A 65 -10.07 11.54 -4.37
N PRO A 66 -10.10 10.50 -3.50
CA PRO A 66 -10.27 9.13 -3.95
C PRO A 66 -11.52 8.96 -4.80
N PHE A 67 -11.43 8.17 -5.87
CA PHE A 67 -12.59 7.89 -6.72
C PHE A 67 -13.66 7.04 -6.01
N PHE A 68 -13.21 6.10 -5.18
CA PHE A 68 -14.05 5.18 -4.43
C PHE A 68 -13.94 5.43 -2.93
N ALA A 69 -15.01 5.06 -2.19
CA ALA A 69 -14.91 4.88 -0.76
C ALA A 69 -13.92 3.74 -0.42
N ALA A 70 -13.41 3.72 0.81
CA ALA A 70 -12.33 2.78 1.18
C ALA A 70 -12.75 1.31 1.11
N ASP A 71 -14.00 1.01 1.44
CA ASP A 71 -14.60 -0.32 1.35
C ASP A 71 -14.83 -0.76 -0.10
N GLU A 72 -15.34 0.14 -0.94
CA GLU A 72 -15.52 -0.10 -2.37
C GLU A 72 -14.19 -0.32 -3.09
N LEU A 73 -13.18 0.51 -2.81
CA LEU A 73 -11.82 0.33 -3.34
C LEU A 73 -11.24 -1.02 -2.92
N SER A 74 -11.46 -1.43 -1.67
CA SER A 74 -11.02 -2.73 -1.18
C SER A 74 -11.71 -3.87 -1.91
N ALA A 75 -13.03 -3.81 -2.06
CA ALA A 75 -13.81 -4.83 -2.75
C ALA A 75 -13.38 -4.97 -4.22
N GLU A 76 -13.23 -3.85 -4.92
CA GLU A 76 -12.77 -3.82 -6.31
C GLU A 76 -11.35 -4.37 -6.43
N SER A 77 -10.45 -4.01 -5.52
CA SER A 77 -9.07 -4.50 -5.54
C SER A 77 -8.98 -5.99 -5.28
N VAL A 78 -9.75 -6.51 -4.31
CA VAL A 78 -9.86 -7.96 -4.05
C VAL A 78 -10.40 -8.67 -5.29
N ALA A 79 -11.47 -8.16 -5.92
CA ALA A 79 -12.02 -8.73 -7.14
C ALA A 79 -10.99 -8.74 -8.28
N ARG A 80 -10.33 -7.61 -8.52
CA ARG A 80 -9.31 -7.40 -9.56
C ARG A 80 -8.14 -8.38 -9.45
N TYR A 81 -7.62 -8.58 -8.24
CA TYR A 81 -6.42 -9.39 -8.01
C TYR A 81 -6.72 -10.85 -7.60
N SER A 82 -8.00 -11.21 -7.43
CA SER A 82 -8.43 -12.56 -7.03
C SER A 82 -7.89 -13.68 -7.91
N ARG A 83 -7.68 -13.41 -9.20
CA ARG A 83 -7.26 -14.41 -10.20
C ARG A 83 -5.74 -14.55 -10.33
N LEU A 84 -4.97 -13.66 -9.71
CA LEU A 84 -3.52 -13.75 -9.78
C LEU A 84 -3.01 -14.97 -9.01
N SER A 85 -1.95 -15.58 -9.55
CA SER A 85 -1.13 -16.52 -8.79
C SER A 85 -0.47 -15.79 -7.62
N VAL A 86 -0.01 -16.53 -6.61
CA VAL A 86 0.76 -15.95 -5.49
C VAL A 86 1.95 -15.14 -6.00
N GLY A 87 2.71 -15.68 -6.97
CA GLY A 87 3.82 -14.95 -7.59
C GLY A 87 3.35 -13.66 -8.26
N GLY A 88 2.32 -13.73 -9.10
CA GLY A 88 1.80 -12.55 -9.80
C GLY A 88 1.25 -11.47 -8.86
N LEU A 89 0.63 -11.86 -7.75
CA LEU A 89 0.15 -10.93 -6.72
C LEU A 89 1.30 -10.19 -6.03
N LEU A 90 2.38 -10.91 -5.69
CA LEU A 90 3.57 -10.32 -5.08
C LEU A 90 4.34 -9.42 -6.05
N ASP A 91 4.44 -9.82 -7.31
CA ASP A 91 5.08 -8.98 -8.33
C ASP A 91 4.27 -7.70 -8.58
N GLU A 92 2.94 -7.77 -8.54
CA GLU A 92 2.07 -6.59 -8.65
C GLU A 92 2.21 -5.68 -7.43
N LEU A 93 2.32 -6.27 -6.23
CA LEU A 93 2.57 -5.53 -4.99
C LEU A 93 3.88 -4.75 -5.09
N ASP A 94 4.96 -5.40 -5.52
CA ASP A 94 6.27 -4.77 -5.68
C ASP A 94 6.24 -3.66 -6.75
N ARG A 95 5.58 -3.91 -7.90
CA ARG A 95 5.41 -2.90 -8.96
C ARG A 95 4.63 -1.67 -8.50
N THR A 96 3.52 -1.87 -7.81
CA THR A 96 2.63 -0.80 -7.36
C THR A 96 3.34 0.11 -6.34
N HIS A 97 4.07 -0.51 -5.41
CA HIS A 97 4.88 0.23 -4.45
C HIS A 97 5.95 1.09 -5.11
N GLN A 98 6.68 0.51 -6.08
CA GLN A 98 7.70 1.26 -6.82
C GLN A 98 7.09 2.41 -7.63
N ALA A 99 5.89 2.24 -8.17
CA ALA A 99 5.18 3.33 -8.86
C ALA A 99 4.86 4.47 -7.89
N LEU A 100 4.26 4.18 -6.73
CA LEU A 100 3.98 5.18 -5.69
C LEU A 100 5.26 5.91 -5.26
N LEU A 101 6.32 5.16 -4.96
CA LEU A 101 7.60 5.72 -4.54
C LEU A 101 8.24 6.59 -5.63
N GLY A 102 8.11 6.18 -6.89
CA GLY A 102 8.52 6.96 -8.05
C GLY A 102 7.79 8.30 -8.13
N GLU A 103 6.47 8.31 -7.92
CA GLU A 103 5.69 9.55 -7.92
C GLU A 103 6.08 10.48 -6.75
N VAL A 104 6.29 9.94 -5.55
CA VAL A 104 6.77 10.73 -4.40
C VAL A 104 8.15 11.34 -4.67
N ARG A 105 9.08 10.56 -5.24
CA ARG A 105 10.43 11.04 -5.62
C ARG A 105 10.39 12.07 -6.76
N GLY A 106 9.35 12.03 -7.59
CA GLY A 106 9.15 12.95 -8.71
C GLY A 106 8.56 14.31 -8.31
N LEU A 107 8.06 14.48 -7.08
CA LEU A 107 7.53 15.77 -6.62
C LEU A 107 8.65 16.80 -6.46
N SER A 108 8.45 17.99 -7.01
CA SER A 108 9.39 19.10 -6.80
C SER A 108 9.37 19.57 -5.35
N GLU A 109 10.46 20.19 -4.89
CA GLU A 109 10.48 20.77 -3.54
C GLU A 109 9.41 21.84 -3.33
N ALA A 110 9.07 22.60 -4.37
CA ALA A 110 8.03 23.62 -4.30
C ALA A 110 6.65 22.98 -4.06
N GLN A 111 6.32 21.92 -4.79
CA GLN A 111 5.09 21.15 -4.59
C GLN A 111 5.04 20.56 -3.18
N LEU A 112 6.13 19.94 -2.72
CA LEU A 112 6.23 19.37 -1.38
C LEU A 112 6.10 20.44 -0.29
N ARG A 113 6.70 21.62 -0.44
CA ARG A 113 6.58 22.70 0.57
C ARG A 113 5.17 23.27 0.64
N GLN A 114 4.55 23.54 -0.51
CA GLN A 114 3.22 24.16 -0.57
C GLN A 114 2.11 23.19 -0.15
N ASN A 115 2.29 21.89 -0.39
CA ASN A 115 1.26 20.87 -0.20
C ASN A 115 1.69 19.80 0.82
N ARG A 116 2.65 20.12 1.70
CA ARG A 116 3.30 19.16 2.60
C ARG A 116 2.31 18.30 3.35
N SER A 117 1.34 18.94 4.00
CA SER A 117 0.37 18.26 4.86
C SER A 117 -0.51 17.28 4.07
N TRP A 118 -0.93 17.67 2.86
CA TRP A 118 -1.74 16.82 2.00
C TRP A 118 -0.93 15.64 1.47
N ALA A 119 0.24 15.91 0.87
CA ALA A 119 1.10 14.88 0.29
C ALA A 119 1.55 13.87 1.35
N GLU A 120 1.95 14.35 2.54
CA GLU A 120 2.29 13.49 3.67
C GLU A 120 1.07 12.69 4.15
N ALA A 121 -0.12 13.28 4.24
CA ALA A 121 -1.31 12.57 4.71
C ALA A 121 -1.73 11.45 3.76
N VAL A 122 -1.79 11.70 2.44
CA VAL A 122 -2.20 10.69 1.46
C VAL A 122 -1.17 9.57 1.34
N VAL A 123 0.13 9.90 1.33
CA VAL A 123 1.21 8.91 1.27
C VAL A 123 1.26 8.08 2.54
N ALA A 124 1.21 8.71 3.72
CA ALA A 124 1.27 8.01 4.99
C ALA A 124 0.12 7.00 5.14
N ARG A 125 -1.11 7.44 4.81
CA ARG A 125 -2.33 6.64 4.90
C ARG A 125 -2.36 5.46 3.92
N ALA A 126 -1.62 5.51 2.82
CA ALA A 126 -1.54 4.41 1.85
C ALA A 126 -0.32 3.50 2.04
N THR A 127 0.68 3.92 2.84
CA THR A 127 1.94 3.19 3.02
C THR A 127 2.18 2.85 4.50
N PHE A 128 3.15 3.49 5.14
CA PHE A 128 3.65 3.08 6.46
C PHE A 128 2.61 3.13 7.59
N ARG A 129 1.60 4.01 7.55
CA ARG A 129 0.49 3.94 8.53
C ARG A 129 -0.42 2.77 8.23
N HIS A 130 -0.72 2.52 6.96
CA HIS A 130 -1.56 1.40 6.53
C HIS A 130 -0.94 0.05 6.89
N TYR A 131 0.36 -0.09 6.66
CA TYR A 131 1.10 -1.28 7.06
C TYR A 131 1.06 -1.49 8.58
N ALA A 132 1.24 -0.41 9.35
CA ALA A 132 1.21 -0.45 10.81
C ALA A 132 -0.19 -0.81 11.35
N GLU A 133 -1.25 -0.27 10.74
CA GLU A 133 -2.65 -0.61 11.05
C GLU A 133 -2.91 -2.11 10.90
N HIS A 134 -2.30 -2.75 9.90
CA HIS A 134 -2.44 -4.19 9.64
C HIS A 134 -1.33 -5.05 10.22
N ALA A 135 -0.39 -4.50 10.99
CA ALA A 135 0.75 -5.27 11.51
C ALA A 135 0.30 -6.49 12.34
N GLY A 136 -0.79 -6.36 13.11
CA GLY A 136 -1.37 -7.44 13.89
C GLY A 136 -1.91 -8.60 13.04
N GLU A 137 -2.35 -8.33 11.81
CA GLU A 137 -2.83 -9.38 10.89
C GLU A 137 -1.68 -10.31 10.46
N TRP A 138 -0.47 -9.76 10.40
CA TRP A 138 0.77 -10.47 10.07
C TRP A 138 1.44 -11.12 11.29
N SER A 139 0.76 -11.20 12.43
CA SER A 139 1.18 -12.03 13.56
C SER A 139 0.65 -13.45 13.39
N SER A 140 1.43 -14.45 13.81
CA SER A 140 1.00 -15.85 13.72
C SER A 140 -0.17 -16.05 14.67
N ALA A 141 -1.30 -16.59 14.20
CA ALA A 141 -2.23 -17.25 15.11
C ALA A 141 -1.49 -18.47 15.68
N GLY A 142 -1.11 -18.38 16.96
CA GLY A 142 -0.58 -19.42 17.85
C GLY A 142 0.13 -20.62 17.22
N SER A 143 1.41 -20.80 17.56
CA SER A 143 1.95 -22.15 17.74
C SER A 143 1.13 -22.83 18.84
N ALA A 144 0.10 -23.59 18.46
CA ALA A 144 -0.48 -24.59 19.34
C ALA A 144 0.54 -25.73 19.43
N GLY A 145 1.35 -25.70 20.49
CA GLY A 145 2.03 -26.89 21.02
C GLY A 145 1.10 -27.66 21.95
#